data_AF-U1GGX5-F1
#
_entry.id   AF-U1GGX5-F1
#
_cell.length_a   1.000
_cell.length_b   1.000
_cell.length_c   1.000
_cell.angle_alpha   90.00
_cell.angle_beta   90.00
_cell.angle_gamma   90.00
#
_symmetry.space_group_name_H-M   'P 1'
#
loop_
_entity.id
_entity.type
_entity.pdbx_description
1 polymer ?
#
loop_
_entity_poly.entity_id
_entity_poly.type
_entity_poly.pdbx_seq_one_letter_code
_entity_poly.pdbx_strand_id
1 'polypeptide(L)'
;MSSDRVSPKSHNTYVLVTGANSGLGLATCCRLIDEFLDSRPPTHQLTLVFTTRDDRKGSATLAALKKHESNHKTILPRVRISHPPIFFRSENLELTSLLSIRALTQRLLRSAIPRLDAIILNAGVGGFVGIKWPQAFWTAGTDLVEATTWPTFKLSATGLITPPQLPSSTRPDREDEEPVLGEIFCANIFGHYLLTHWLMPLLRACPHSHPARIIWLSSIEAQPHHFNPSDIQALTSRNAYEHAKRMTDLLALTSSTENRATSKSVHSFLSLPSPTDRRLTNNPCPSKPTIHVAHPGICATSIVPLPFLLNLLMILAPSTLPASIPSPPTSAGPAKWGSAVTRWGRGSVQRTDVSGWGLSGDGGVVEWWQAGPGWLGGWGRKRGARDATREDVEGFVEEGQLVWRELEALREVWEGRIEEYERSEKKAE
;
A
#
# COMPACT_ATOMS: atom_id res chain seq x y z
N MET A 1 33.62 -38.11 20.33
CA MET A 1 33.41 -37.00 19.36
C MET A 1 31.91 -36.91 19.11
N SER A 2 31.22 -36.06 19.88
CA SER A 2 29.79 -35.79 19.69
C SER A 2 29.64 -34.88 18.47
N SER A 3 29.01 -35.35 17.40
CA SER A 3 28.62 -34.48 16.30
C SER A 3 27.35 -33.74 16.72
N ASP A 4 27.47 -32.47 17.10
CA ASP A 4 26.36 -31.55 17.20
C ASP A 4 25.72 -31.40 15.81
N ARG A 5 24.67 -32.19 15.54
CA ARG A 5 23.77 -31.94 14.43
C ARG A 5 22.95 -30.71 14.78
N VAL A 6 23.51 -29.53 14.50
CA VAL A 6 22.76 -28.29 14.39
C VAL A 6 21.65 -28.54 13.37
N SER A 7 20.40 -28.62 13.82
CA SER A 7 19.26 -28.68 12.90
C SER A 7 19.36 -27.50 11.92
N PRO A 8 19.14 -27.69 10.61
CA PRO A 8 19.19 -26.58 9.67
C PRO A 8 18.22 -25.50 10.13
N LYS A 9 18.73 -24.28 10.39
CA LYS A 9 17.92 -23.15 10.83
C LYS A 9 16.80 -22.92 9.80
N SER A 10 15.55 -23.06 10.21
CA SER A 10 14.40 -22.79 9.34
C SER A 10 14.34 -21.28 9.05
N HIS A 11 14.28 -20.91 7.77
CA HIS A 11 14.19 -19.51 7.37
C HIS A 11 12.73 -19.11 7.23
N ASN A 12 12.21 -18.41 8.25
CA ASN A 12 10.82 -17.99 8.29
C ASN A 12 10.66 -16.56 7.74
N THR A 13 9.76 -16.41 6.78
CA THR A 13 9.37 -15.14 6.17
C THR A 13 7.97 -14.76 6.64
N TYR A 14 7.79 -13.55 7.15
CA TYR A 14 6.51 -13.05 7.67
C TYR A 14 6.05 -11.85 6.86
N VAL A 15 4.89 -11.95 6.21
CA VAL A 15 4.34 -10.87 5.37
C VAL A 15 2.94 -10.51 5.85
N LEU A 16 2.70 -9.22 6.08
CA LEU A 16 1.38 -8.67 6.38
C LEU A 16 0.78 -8.02 5.13
N VAL A 17 -0.44 -8.39 4.74
CA VAL A 17 -1.17 -7.77 3.61
C VAL A 17 -2.49 -7.18 4.09
N THR A 18 -2.69 -5.87 3.91
CA THR A 18 -3.95 -5.20 4.29
C THR A 18 -5.03 -5.39 3.21
N GLY A 19 -6.29 -5.54 3.61
CA GLY A 19 -7.43 -5.63 2.69
C GLY A 19 -7.38 -6.81 1.71
N ALA A 20 -7.24 -8.03 2.21
CA ALA A 20 -7.01 -9.23 1.39
C ALA A 20 -8.29 -10.03 1.06
N ASN A 21 -9.48 -9.48 1.33
CA ASN A 21 -10.73 -10.23 1.16
C ASN A 21 -11.12 -10.50 -0.30
N SER A 22 -10.64 -9.66 -1.23
CA SER A 22 -10.95 -9.76 -2.66
C SER A 22 -9.93 -8.96 -3.48
N GLY A 23 -10.09 -9.00 -4.81
CA GLY A 23 -9.37 -8.12 -5.73
C GLY A 23 -7.85 -8.20 -5.57
N LEU A 24 -7.22 -7.02 -5.54
CA LEU A 24 -5.76 -6.88 -5.53
C LEU A 24 -5.09 -7.51 -4.30
N GLY A 25 -5.68 -7.36 -3.11
CA GLY A 25 -5.08 -7.91 -1.88
C GLY A 25 -5.06 -9.44 -1.88
N LEU A 26 -6.16 -10.06 -2.31
CA LEU A 26 -6.23 -11.51 -2.48
C LEU A 26 -5.26 -12.00 -3.57
N ALA A 27 -5.22 -11.30 -4.72
CA ALA A 27 -4.31 -11.64 -5.80
C ALA A 27 -2.83 -11.50 -5.40
N THR A 28 -2.50 -10.50 -4.59
CA THR A 28 -1.16 -10.32 -4.01
C THR A 28 -0.79 -11.49 -3.11
N CYS A 29 -1.74 -11.94 -2.26
CA CYS A 29 -1.55 -13.13 -1.42
C CYS A 29 -1.31 -14.40 -2.27
N CYS A 30 -2.11 -14.62 -3.31
CA CYS A 30 -1.92 -15.74 -4.25
C CYS A 30 -0.53 -15.66 -4.92
N ARG A 31 -0.14 -14.48 -5.40
CA ARG A 31 1.15 -14.30 -6.07
C ARG A 31 2.34 -14.56 -5.15
N LEU A 32 2.25 -14.13 -3.88
CA LEU A 32 3.26 -14.44 -2.86
C LEU A 32 3.37 -15.95 -2.60
N ILE A 33 2.25 -16.67 -2.60
CA ILE A 33 2.23 -18.14 -2.47
C ILE A 33 2.96 -18.77 -3.66
N ASP A 34 2.57 -18.40 -4.88
CA ASP A 34 3.13 -18.96 -6.12
C ASP A 34 4.65 -18.75 -6.18
N GLU A 35 5.11 -17.50 -6.03
CA GLU A 35 6.53 -17.16 -6.07
C GLU A 35 7.32 -17.84 -4.95
N PHE A 36 6.74 -18.00 -3.76
CA PHE A 36 7.41 -18.67 -2.66
C PHE A 36 7.55 -20.18 -2.90
N LEU A 37 6.51 -20.84 -3.41
CA LEU A 37 6.54 -22.27 -3.76
C LEU A 37 7.52 -22.54 -4.91
N ASP A 38 7.61 -21.64 -5.88
CA ASP A 38 8.46 -21.80 -7.06
C ASP A 38 9.94 -21.49 -6.79
N SER A 39 10.25 -20.55 -5.89
CA SER A 39 11.61 -20.02 -5.73
C SER A 39 12.32 -20.45 -4.45
N ARG A 40 11.61 -20.96 -3.43
CA ARG A 40 12.21 -21.23 -2.09
C ARG A 40 12.36 -22.71 -1.79
N PRO A 41 13.47 -23.12 -1.15
CA PRO A 41 13.67 -24.51 -0.78
C PRO A 41 12.78 -24.91 0.41
N PRO A 42 12.49 -26.21 0.60
CA PRO A 42 11.62 -26.72 1.66
C PRO A 42 12.01 -26.37 3.10
N THR A 43 13.26 -25.92 3.33
CA THR A 43 13.74 -25.45 4.63
C THR A 43 13.21 -24.05 5.00
N HIS A 44 12.65 -23.33 4.04
CA HIS A 44 12.05 -22.01 4.26
C HIS A 44 10.56 -22.14 4.53
N GLN A 45 9.99 -21.16 5.24
CA GLN A 45 8.58 -21.14 5.58
C GLN A 45 8.02 -19.74 5.35
N LEU A 46 6.78 -19.65 4.87
CA LEU A 46 6.06 -18.38 4.73
C LEU A 46 4.91 -18.34 5.74
N THR A 47 4.84 -17.28 6.54
CA THR A 47 3.65 -16.95 7.33
C THR A 47 3.01 -15.71 6.72
N LEU A 48 1.84 -15.90 6.10
CA LEU A 48 1.06 -14.84 5.51
C LEU A 48 -0.01 -14.38 6.50
N VAL A 49 0.18 -13.18 7.05
CA VAL A 49 -0.82 -12.47 7.84
C VAL A 49 -1.65 -11.63 6.88
N PHE A 50 -2.94 -11.88 6.81
CA PHE A 50 -3.82 -11.14 5.92
C PHE A 50 -4.96 -10.54 6.74
N THR A 51 -5.35 -9.31 6.40
CA THR A 51 -6.41 -8.62 7.12
C THR A 51 -7.71 -8.55 6.34
N THR A 52 -8.83 -8.67 7.03
CA THR A 52 -10.18 -8.46 6.52
C THR A 52 -10.98 -7.57 7.48
N ARG A 53 -12.12 -7.03 7.05
CA ARG A 53 -12.96 -6.20 7.93
C ARG A 53 -13.73 -7.00 8.99
N ASP A 54 -13.96 -8.29 8.74
CA ASP A 54 -14.75 -9.16 9.59
C ASP A 54 -14.32 -10.64 9.46
N ASP A 55 -14.67 -11.46 10.46
CA ASP A 55 -14.28 -12.86 10.55
C ASP A 55 -14.86 -13.73 9.43
N ARG A 56 -16.05 -13.37 8.92
CA ARG A 56 -16.69 -14.09 7.82
C ARG A 56 -15.87 -13.94 6.54
N LYS A 57 -15.46 -12.69 6.22
CA LYS A 57 -14.54 -12.43 5.11
C LYS A 57 -13.19 -13.11 5.35
N GLY A 58 -12.66 -13.05 6.57
CA GLY A 58 -11.40 -13.71 6.93
C GLY A 58 -11.42 -15.21 6.65
N SER A 59 -12.50 -15.88 7.06
CA SER A 59 -12.72 -17.32 6.82
C SER A 59 -12.84 -17.65 5.33
N ALA A 60 -13.57 -16.83 4.57
CA ALA A 60 -13.70 -17.00 3.12
C ALA A 60 -12.36 -16.82 2.39
N THR A 61 -11.56 -15.81 2.79
CA THR A 61 -10.20 -15.58 2.28
C THR A 61 -9.28 -16.74 2.60
N LEU A 62 -9.30 -17.24 3.83
CA LEU A 62 -8.51 -18.40 4.23
C LEU A 62 -8.82 -19.63 3.36
N ALA A 63 -10.12 -19.89 3.13
CA ALA A 63 -10.55 -20.99 2.28
C ALA A 63 -10.07 -20.82 0.83
N ALA A 64 -10.15 -19.59 0.28
CA ALA A 64 -9.68 -19.28 -1.06
C ALA A 64 -8.15 -19.47 -1.19
N LEU A 65 -7.36 -18.99 -0.22
CA LEU A 65 -5.90 -19.12 -0.23
C LEU A 65 -5.43 -20.56 -0.10
N LYS A 66 -6.06 -21.35 0.80
CA LYS A 66 -5.77 -22.78 0.93
C LYS A 66 -6.10 -23.55 -0.34
N LYS A 67 -7.24 -23.23 -0.98
CA LYS A 67 -7.62 -23.81 -2.27
C LYS A 67 -6.60 -23.45 -3.35
N HIS A 68 -6.15 -22.19 -3.41
CA HIS A 68 -5.13 -21.73 -4.34
C HIS A 68 -3.80 -22.47 -4.15
N GLU A 69 -3.30 -22.54 -2.91
CA GLU A 69 -2.08 -23.29 -2.56
C GLU A 69 -2.16 -24.75 -3.00
N SER A 70 -3.30 -25.42 -2.70
CA SER A 70 -3.52 -26.81 -3.10
C SER A 70 -3.48 -26.98 -4.62
N ASN A 71 -4.18 -26.11 -5.35
CA ASN A 71 -4.22 -26.15 -6.82
C ASN A 71 -2.82 -25.96 -7.41
N HIS A 72 -2.04 -24.99 -6.91
CA HIS A 72 -0.70 -24.73 -7.41
C HIS A 72 0.23 -25.94 -7.24
N LYS A 73 0.17 -26.61 -6.08
CA LYS A 73 0.95 -27.84 -5.83
C LYS A 73 0.56 -29.00 -6.74
N THR A 74 -0.69 -29.07 -7.21
CA THR A 74 -1.15 -30.13 -8.13
C THR A 74 -0.75 -29.89 -9.60
N ILE A 75 -0.59 -28.62 -10.02
CA ILE A 75 -0.31 -28.25 -11.42
C ILE A 75 1.17 -28.47 -11.79
N LEU A 76 2.07 -28.57 -10.80
CA LEU A 76 3.51 -28.84 -11.00
C LEU A 76 3.91 -30.27 -10.56
N PRO A 77 3.45 -31.35 -11.21
CA PRO A 77 3.81 -32.74 -10.85
C PRO A 77 5.24 -33.12 -11.26
N ARG A 78 6.03 -32.19 -11.81
CA ARG A 78 7.40 -32.47 -12.26
C ARG A 78 8.35 -32.39 -11.06
N VAL A 79 8.62 -33.57 -10.51
CA VAL A 79 9.53 -33.91 -9.40
C VAL A 79 8.82 -33.92 -8.04
N ARG A 80 8.97 -35.02 -7.28
CA ARG A 80 8.59 -35.15 -5.86
C ARG A 80 9.44 -34.20 -5.00
N ILE A 81 9.27 -32.90 -5.17
CA ILE A 81 9.94 -31.87 -4.37
C ILE A 81 9.06 -31.62 -3.16
N SER A 82 9.65 -31.71 -1.97
CA SER A 82 8.99 -31.22 -0.76
C SER A 82 8.80 -29.72 -0.92
N HIS A 83 7.56 -29.26 -0.89
CA HIS A 83 7.26 -27.82 -0.95
C HIS A 83 7.51 -27.16 0.41
N PRO A 84 8.01 -25.91 0.42
CA PRO A 84 8.12 -25.17 1.67
C PRO A 84 6.74 -24.95 2.30
N PRO A 85 6.60 -25.05 3.63
CA PRO A 85 5.32 -24.86 4.30
C PRO A 85 4.86 -23.40 4.25
N ILE A 86 3.55 -23.23 4.12
CA ILE A 86 2.87 -21.93 4.16
C ILE A 86 1.86 -21.95 5.31
N PHE A 87 1.95 -20.94 6.17
CA PHE A 87 1.04 -20.70 7.28
C PHE A 87 0.21 -19.45 7.01
N PHE A 88 -1.06 -19.52 7.38
CA PHE A 88 -2.00 -18.43 7.19
C PHE A 88 -2.50 -17.92 8.54
N ARG A 89 -2.56 -16.61 8.69
CA ARG A 89 -3.15 -15.96 9.86
C ARG A 89 -4.11 -14.86 9.41
N SER A 90 -5.40 -15.06 9.71
CA SER A 90 -6.43 -14.06 9.49
C SER A 90 -6.46 -13.08 10.65
N GLU A 91 -6.61 -11.79 10.36
CA GLU A 91 -6.75 -10.72 11.36
C GLU A 91 -7.82 -9.73 10.94
N ASN A 92 -8.54 -9.15 11.91
CA ASN A 92 -9.51 -8.10 11.64
C ASN A 92 -8.87 -6.72 11.72
N LEU A 93 -9.17 -5.89 10.72
CA LEU A 93 -8.69 -4.52 10.60
C LEU A 93 -9.75 -3.63 9.93
N GLU A 94 -10.15 -2.57 10.62
CA GLU A 94 -10.90 -1.45 10.05
C GLU A 94 -10.01 -0.21 10.08
N LEU A 95 -9.57 0.25 8.90
CA LEU A 95 -8.61 1.36 8.80
C LEU A 95 -9.22 2.72 9.12
N THR A 96 -10.55 2.82 9.11
CA THR A 96 -11.28 4.02 9.54
C THR A 96 -11.52 4.08 11.06
N SER A 97 -10.99 3.10 11.81
CA SER A 97 -11.04 3.04 13.28
C SER A 97 -9.63 2.90 13.87
N LEU A 98 -9.15 3.96 14.51
CA LEU A 98 -7.82 3.98 15.13
C LEU A 98 -7.70 2.96 16.27
N LEU A 99 -8.78 2.70 17.01
CA LEU A 99 -8.83 1.65 18.02
C LEU A 99 -8.75 0.24 17.42
N SER A 100 -9.35 0.01 16.25
CA SER A 100 -9.20 -1.26 15.52
C SER A 100 -7.75 -1.50 15.12
N ILE A 101 -7.09 -0.46 14.60
CA ILE A 101 -5.67 -0.50 14.24
C ILE A 101 -4.81 -0.78 15.49
N ARG A 102 -5.06 -0.06 16.58
CA ARG A 102 -4.35 -0.23 17.86
C ARG A 102 -4.51 -1.65 18.41
N ALA A 103 -5.74 -2.18 18.42
CA ALA A 103 -6.03 -3.53 18.88
C ALA A 103 -5.31 -4.59 18.04
N LEU A 104 -5.28 -4.46 16.70
CA LEU A 104 -4.52 -5.35 15.83
C LEU A 104 -3.03 -5.32 16.15
N THR A 105 -2.44 -4.13 16.25
CA THR A 105 -1.00 -3.99 16.52
C THR A 105 -0.62 -4.65 17.84
N GLN A 106 -1.40 -4.41 18.90
CA GLN A 106 -1.20 -5.06 20.20
C GLN A 106 -1.36 -6.59 20.15
N ARG A 107 -2.28 -7.14 19.33
CA ARG A 107 -2.39 -8.59 19.13
C ARG A 107 -1.17 -9.17 18.42
N LEU A 108 -0.69 -8.51 17.37
CA LEU A 108 0.49 -8.96 16.64
C LEU A 108 1.75 -8.86 17.52
N LEU A 109 1.91 -7.77 18.26
CA LEU A 109 2.99 -7.56 19.23
C LEU A 109 2.93 -8.47 20.46
N ARG A 110 1.80 -9.13 20.75
CA ARG A 110 1.70 -10.15 21.80
C ARG A 110 1.82 -11.58 21.27
N SER A 111 1.81 -11.75 19.96
CA SER A 111 1.81 -13.07 19.33
C SER A 111 3.21 -13.67 19.17
N ALA A 112 3.29 -14.93 18.76
CA ALA A 112 4.54 -15.63 18.47
C ALA A 112 5.27 -15.13 17.20
N ILE A 113 4.75 -14.14 16.47
CA ILE A 113 5.43 -13.56 15.31
C ILE A 113 6.67 -12.79 15.79
N PRO A 114 7.90 -13.18 15.38
CA PRO A 114 9.12 -12.54 15.89
C PRO A 114 9.44 -11.23 15.18
N ARG A 115 9.04 -11.08 13.91
CA ARG A 115 9.33 -9.94 13.03
C ARG A 115 8.35 -9.90 11.85
N LEU A 116 8.32 -8.79 11.11
CA LEU A 116 7.64 -8.68 9.83
C LEU A 116 8.66 -8.34 8.74
N ASP A 117 8.88 -9.25 7.79
CA ASP A 117 9.79 -9.07 6.65
C ASP A 117 9.23 -8.07 5.64
N ALA A 118 7.90 -8.04 5.49
CA ALA A 118 7.21 -7.06 4.66
C ALA A 118 5.82 -6.73 5.19
N ILE A 119 5.40 -5.49 4.98
CA ILE A 119 4.02 -5.04 5.10
C ILE A 119 3.57 -4.42 3.79
N ILE A 120 2.45 -4.91 3.25
CA ILE A 120 1.86 -4.45 1.99
C ILE A 120 0.56 -3.71 2.33
N LEU A 121 0.62 -2.38 2.21
CA LEU A 121 -0.45 -1.44 2.53
C LEU A 121 -1.34 -1.29 1.30
N ASN A 122 -2.19 -2.30 1.08
CA ASN A 122 -3.04 -2.46 -0.09
C ASN A 122 -4.45 -1.91 0.08
N ALA A 123 -5.03 -2.04 1.28
CA ALA A 123 -6.40 -1.65 1.54
C ALA A 123 -6.67 -0.18 1.16
N GLY A 124 -7.85 0.11 0.64
CA GLY A 124 -8.21 1.47 0.28
C GLY A 124 -9.66 1.56 -0.12
N VAL A 125 -10.21 2.76 -0.02
CA VAL A 125 -11.58 3.09 -0.42
C VAL A 125 -11.54 4.25 -1.40
N GLY A 126 -12.35 4.18 -2.46
CA GLY A 126 -12.42 5.24 -3.47
C GLY A 126 -13.40 6.36 -3.15
N GLY A 127 -14.44 6.08 -2.35
CA GLY A 127 -15.54 7.04 -2.13
C GLY A 127 -16.37 7.34 -3.39
N PHE A 128 -16.34 6.44 -4.39
CA PHE A 128 -17.05 6.63 -5.65
C PHE A 128 -18.55 6.36 -5.48
N VAL A 129 -19.37 7.32 -5.89
CA VAL A 129 -20.84 7.27 -5.80
C VAL A 129 -21.51 7.05 -7.15
N GLY A 130 -20.77 7.13 -8.25
CA GLY A 130 -21.33 6.89 -9.57
C GLY A 130 -20.40 7.21 -10.73
N ILE A 131 -20.99 7.26 -11.92
CA ILE A 131 -20.31 7.50 -13.20
C ILE A 131 -21.10 8.55 -13.98
N LYS A 132 -20.39 9.55 -14.54
CA LYS A 132 -20.93 10.48 -15.54
C LYS A 132 -21.07 9.77 -16.89
N TRP A 133 -22.15 9.01 -17.06
CA TRP A 133 -22.35 8.15 -18.23
C TRP A 133 -22.19 8.84 -19.59
N PRO A 134 -22.71 10.07 -19.83
CA PRO A 134 -22.50 10.74 -21.12
C PRO A 134 -21.01 10.98 -21.42
N GLN A 135 -20.24 11.41 -20.43
CA GLN A 135 -18.79 11.61 -20.55
C GLN A 135 -18.08 10.26 -20.70
N ALA A 136 -18.52 9.22 -20.00
CA ALA A 136 -17.96 7.88 -20.12
C ALA A 136 -18.13 7.31 -21.53
N PHE A 137 -19.34 7.38 -22.11
CA PHE A 137 -19.60 6.92 -23.48
C PHE A 137 -18.84 7.75 -24.51
N TRP A 138 -18.80 9.07 -24.35
CA TRP A 138 -18.04 9.94 -25.24
C TRP A 138 -16.55 9.63 -25.20
N THR A 139 -15.96 9.53 -24.00
CA THR A 139 -14.53 9.26 -23.84
C THR A 139 -14.21 7.85 -24.34
N ALA A 140 -15.02 6.84 -24.03
CA ALA A 140 -14.80 5.49 -24.55
C ALA A 140 -14.92 5.41 -26.08
N GLY A 141 -15.81 6.19 -26.69
CA GLY A 141 -15.98 6.25 -28.15
C GLY A 141 -14.90 7.04 -28.88
N THR A 142 -14.24 7.99 -28.22
CA THR A 142 -13.20 8.85 -28.81
C THR A 142 -11.78 8.44 -28.45
N ASP A 143 -11.59 7.85 -27.26
CA ASP A 143 -10.31 7.43 -26.70
C ASP A 143 -10.49 6.34 -25.63
N LEU A 144 -10.57 5.09 -26.08
CA LEU A 144 -10.76 3.94 -25.21
C LEU A 144 -9.60 3.74 -24.22
N VAL A 145 -8.38 4.14 -24.58
CA VAL A 145 -7.21 3.98 -23.70
C VAL A 145 -7.27 4.98 -22.56
N GLU A 146 -7.53 6.26 -22.83
CA GLU A 146 -7.73 7.24 -21.77
C GLU A 146 -8.92 6.86 -20.88
N ALA A 147 -10.04 6.42 -21.48
CA ALA A 147 -11.23 6.00 -20.74
C ALA A 147 -10.98 4.84 -19.77
N THR A 148 -10.09 3.91 -20.12
CA THR A 148 -9.80 2.71 -19.32
C THR A 148 -8.56 2.84 -18.44
N THR A 149 -7.73 3.87 -18.66
CA THR A 149 -6.49 4.08 -17.91
C THR A 149 -6.57 5.26 -16.95
N TRP A 150 -7.16 6.39 -17.36
CA TRP A 150 -7.32 7.61 -16.54
C TRP A 150 -8.76 8.14 -16.62
N PRO A 151 -9.75 7.37 -16.14
CA PRO A 151 -11.15 7.74 -16.27
C PRO A 151 -11.48 9.06 -15.54
N THR A 152 -11.88 10.09 -16.29
CA THR A 152 -12.28 11.41 -15.74
C THR A 152 -13.77 11.53 -15.44
N PHE A 153 -14.53 10.45 -15.63
CA PHE A 153 -15.98 10.39 -15.49
C PHE A 153 -16.45 9.75 -14.17
N LYS A 154 -15.54 9.44 -13.24
CA LYS A 154 -15.91 8.96 -11.90
C LYS A 154 -16.56 10.11 -11.10
N LEU A 155 -17.61 9.78 -10.34
CA LEU A 155 -18.20 10.67 -9.36
C LEU A 155 -17.80 10.19 -7.97
N SER A 156 -17.25 11.09 -7.18
CA SER A 156 -16.84 10.83 -5.79
C SER A 156 -17.68 11.63 -4.82
N ALA A 157 -17.96 11.06 -3.66
CA ALA A 157 -18.50 11.80 -2.52
C ALA A 157 -17.47 12.83 -2.02
N THR A 158 -17.97 13.90 -1.39
CA THR A 158 -17.19 14.95 -0.76
C THR A 158 -17.61 15.03 0.71
N GLY A 159 -16.69 15.37 1.61
CA GLY A 159 -16.97 15.54 3.04
C GLY A 159 -17.19 14.24 3.81
N LEU A 160 -16.71 13.09 3.31
CA LEU A 160 -16.80 11.83 4.06
C LEU A 160 -15.88 11.88 5.28
N ILE A 161 -16.46 11.67 6.46
CA ILE A 161 -15.77 11.65 7.75
C ILE A 161 -15.89 10.26 8.38
N THR A 162 -14.89 9.85 9.13
CA THR A 162 -14.95 8.62 9.92
C THR A 162 -15.99 8.75 11.04
N PRO A 163 -16.52 7.63 11.56
CA PRO A 163 -17.18 7.63 12.86
C PRO A 163 -16.26 8.18 13.97
N PRO A 164 -16.81 8.53 15.15
CA PRO A 164 -15.98 8.83 16.31
C PRO A 164 -14.98 7.72 16.58
N GLN A 165 -13.73 8.09 16.80
CA GLN A 165 -12.60 7.21 17.02
C GLN A 165 -12.51 6.73 18.46
N LEU A 166 -13.01 7.54 19.40
CA LEU A 166 -13.10 7.20 20.81
C LEU A 166 -14.57 7.11 21.24
N PRO A 167 -14.92 6.20 22.17
CA PRO A 167 -16.24 6.22 22.78
C PRO A 167 -16.50 7.57 23.46
N SER A 168 -17.72 8.10 23.34
CA SER A 168 -18.12 9.35 23.99
C SER A 168 -17.79 9.28 25.48
N SER A 169 -16.82 10.07 25.94
CA SER A 169 -16.55 10.17 27.37
C SER A 169 -17.79 10.75 28.05
N THR A 170 -18.22 10.15 29.17
CA THR A 170 -19.31 10.62 30.04
C THR A 170 -18.97 11.92 30.79
N ARG A 171 -18.07 12.76 30.26
CA ARG A 171 -17.69 14.05 30.85
C ARG A 171 -18.15 15.19 29.94
N PRO A 172 -19.28 15.85 30.24
CA PRO A 172 -19.80 16.96 29.46
C PRO A 172 -18.99 18.27 29.57
N ASP A 173 -17.87 18.29 30.31
CA ASP A 173 -17.21 19.52 30.75
C ASP A 173 -15.86 19.83 30.08
N ARG A 174 -15.50 19.18 28.96
CA ARG A 174 -14.31 19.56 28.18
C ARG A 174 -14.70 20.04 26.78
N GLU A 175 -14.23 21.23 26.42
CA GLU A 175 -14.28 21.84 25.08
C GLU A 175 -13.44 21.08 24.03
N ASP A 176 -12.86 19.92 24.38
CA ASP A 176 -12.00 19.12 23.51
C ASP A 176 -12.82 18.20 22.58
N GLU A 177 -13.63 18.79 21.70
CA GLU A 177 -14.30 18.04 20.63
C GLU A 177 -13.28 17.18 19.86
N GLU A 178 -13.72 15.96 19.49
CA GLU A 178 -12.89 15.04 18.73
C GLU A 178 -12.55 15.65 17.36
N PRO A 179 -11.27 15.72 16.96
CA PRO A 179 -10.89 16.28 15.67
C PRO A 179 -11.51 15.51 14.52
N VAL A 180 -12.02 16.24 13.51
CA VAL A 180 -12.55 15.62 12.30
C VAL A 180 -11.45 14.82 11.60
N LEU A 181 -11.79 13.58 11.25
CA LEU A 181 -10.94 12.68 10.49
C LEU A 181 -11.66 12.24 9.21
N GLY A 182 -11.08 12.54 8.06
CA GLY A 182 -11.64 12.21 6.74
C GLY A 182 -11.58 10.72 6.47
N GLU A 183 -12.69 10.14 6.00
CA GLU A 183 -12.83 8.69 5.83
C GLU A 183 -11.87 8.14 4.77
N ILE A 184 -11.84 8.77 3.59
CA ILE A 184 -10.99 8.34 2.46
C ILE A 184 -9.52 8.53 2.81
N PHE A 185 -9.17 9.67 3.41
CA PHE A 185 -7.83 9.96 3.89
C PHE A 185 -7.36 8.93 4.93
N CYS A 186 -8.20 8.64 5.93
CA CYS A 186 -7.88 7.68 6.98
C CYS A 186 -7.69 6.27 6.42
N ALA A 187 -8.63 5.80 5.60
CA ALA A 187 -8.58 4.45 5.02
C ALA A 187 -7.42 4.21 4.05
N ASN A 188 -6.94 5.24 3.34
CA ASN A 188 -5.88 5.08 2.34
C ASN A 188 -4.49 5.47 2.87
N ILE A 189 -4.40 6.42 3.81
CA ILE A 189 -3.13 7.00 4.30
C ILE A 189 -2.99 6.85 5.80
N PHE A 190 -3.77 7.59 6.58
CA PHE A 190 -3.45 7.81 8.00
C PHE A 190 -3.60 6.54 8.85
N GLY A 191 -4.61 5.71 8.58
CA GLY A 191 -4.76 4.42 9.25
C GLY A 191 -3.60 3.46 8.98
N HIS A 192 -3.09 3.44 7.74
CA HIS A 192 -1.90 2.68 7.37
C HIS A 192 -0.62 3.26 7.98
N TYR A 193 -0.55 4.58 8.10
CA TYR A 193 0.55 5.29 8.75
C TYR A 193 0.68 4.84 10.21
N LEU A 194 -0.41 4.93 10.98
CA LEU A 194 -0.44 4.48 12.38
C LEU A 194 -0.21 2.97 12.51
N LEU A 195 -0.83 2.15 11.66
CA LEU A 195 -0.59 0.70 11.63
C LEU A 195 0.90 0.38 11.49
N THR A 196 1.58 1.06 10.55
CA THR A 196 3.00 0.82 10.28
C THR A 196 3.87 1.30 11.44
N HIS A 197 3.62 2.51 11.95
CA HIS A 197 4.36 3.06 13.09
C HIS A 197 4.20 2.17 14.34
N TRP A 198 3.00 1.73 14.68
CA TRP A 198 2.78 0.86 15.84
C TRP A 198 3.35 -0.56 15.66
N LEU A 199 3.53 -1.03 14.41
CA LEU A 199 4.21 -2.30 14.12
C LEU A 199 5.73 -2.16 13.98
N MET A 200 6.29 -0.96 14.20
CA MET A 200 7.74 -0.73 14.08
C MET A 200 8.60 -1.68 14.93
N PRO A 201 8.20 -2.13 16.13
CA PRO A 201 8.96 -3.15 16.87
C PRO A 201 9.13 -4.47 16.10
N LEU A 202 8.15 -4.90 15.30
CA LEU A 202 8.26 -6.11 14.46
C LEU A 202 9.06 -5.86 13.19
N LEU A 203 8.91 -4.67 12.58
CA LEU A 203 9.63 -4.31 11.34
C LEU A 203 11.13 -4.14 11.60
N ARG A 204 11.48 -3.50 12.72
CA ARG A 204 12.87 -3.25 13.13
C ARG A 204 13.58 -4.48 13.70
N ALA A 205 12.83 -5.52 14.07
CA ALA A 205 13.38 -6.80 14.51
C ALA A 205 14.05 -7.60 13.38
N CYS A 206 13.88 -7.20 12.12
CA CYS A 206 14.57 -7.81 10.97
C CYS A 206 16.09 -7.58 11.02
N PRO A 207 16.90 -8.50 10.48
CA PRO A 207 18.36 -8.36 10.42
C PRO A 207 18.77 -7.27 9.42
N HIS A 208 19.91 -6.62 9.64
CA HIS A 208 20.44 -5.57 8.74
C HIS A 208 20.68 -6.02 7.30
N SER A 209 21.01 -7.30 7.10
CA SER A 209 21.19 -7.86 5.76
C SER A 209 19.89 -7.95 4.96
N HIS A 210 18.74 -7.97 5.66
CA HIS A 210 17.41 -8.09 5.07
C HIS A 210 16.43 -7.22 5.89
N PRO A 211 16.51 -5.89 5.76
CA PRO A 211 15.61 -4.99 6.47
C PRO A 211 14.16 -5.22 6.02
N ALA A 212 13.21 -4.92 6.90
CA ALA A 212 11.79 -5.01 6.56
C ALA A 212 11.42 -4.05 5.43
N ARG A 213 10.47 -4.46 4.59
CA ARG A 213 9.95 -3.66 3.46
C ARG A 213 8.55 -3.17 3.75
N ILE A 214 8.36 -1.85 3.74
CA ILE A 214 7.04 -1.20 3.81
C ILE A 214 6.65 -0.84 2.38
N ILE A 215 5.59 -1.47 1.86
CA ILE A 215 5.17 -1.31 0.46
C ILE A 215 3.80 -0.64 0.44
N TRP A 216 3.76 0.60 -0.02
CA TRP A 216 2.54 1.37 -0.22
C TRP A 216 1.94 1.10 -1.59
N LEU A 217 0.63 0.79 -1.65
CA LEU A 217 -0.09 0.70 -2.93
C LEU A 217 -0.78 2.03 -3.27
N SER A 218 -0.18 2.70 -4.24
CA SER A 218 -0.66 3.93 -4.88
C SER A 218 -1.51 3.61 -6.14
N SER A 219 -1.76 4.61 -6.98
CA SER A 219 -2.52 4.55 -8.24
C SER A 219 -1.80 5.30 -9.35
N ILE A 220 -2.05 4.93 -10.62
CA ILE A 220 -1.64 5.72 -11.81
C ILE A 220 -2.34 7.10 -11.88
N GLU A 221 -3.40 7.28 -11.11
CA GLU A 221 -4.21 8.50 -11.06
C GLU A 221 -3.72 9.51 -10.01
N ALA A 222 -2.59 9.23 -9.35
CA ALA A 222 -1.92 10.08 -8.36
C ALA A 222 -1.28 11.33 -9.00
N GLN A 223 -2.11 12.18 -9.59
CA GLN A 223 -1.70 13.35 -10.35
C GLN A 223 -1.63 14.61 -9.46
N PRO A 224 -0.73 15.56 -9.75
CA PRO A 224 -0.48 16.73 -8.90
C PRO A 224 -1.71 17.64 -8.76
N HIS A 225 -2.52 17.82 -9.82
CA HIS A 225 -3.71 18.68 -9.78
C HIS A 225 -4.82 18.19 -8.84
N HIS A 226 -4.73 16.97 -8.32
CA HIS A 226 -5.67 16.47 -7.31
C HIS A 226 -5.24 16.79 -5.88
N PHE A 227 -3.97 17.14 -5.66
CA PHE A 227 -3.43 17.43 -4.33
C PHE A 227 -3.74 18.87 -3.95
N ASN A 228 -4.27 19.06 -2.75
CA ASN A 228 -4.50 20.37 -2.16
C ASN A 228 -3.78 20.44 -0.81
N PRO A 229 -2.71 21.24 -0.68
CA PRO A 229 -1.94 21.35 0.56
C PRO A 229 -2.74 22.01 1.70
N SER A 230 -3.77 22.79 1.40
CA SER A 230 -4.62 23.46 2.41
C SER A 230 -5.74 22.57 2.95
N ASP A 231 -5.99 21.42 2.30
CA ASP A 231 -7.00 20.43 2.70
C ASP A 231 -6.34 19.04 2.65
N ILE A 232 -5.48 18.77 3.63
CA ILE A 232 -4.68 17.53 3.68
C ILE A 232 -5.54 16.27 3.77
N GLN A 233 -6.74 16.38 4.35
CA GLN A 233 -7.66 15.26 4.48
C GLN A 233 -8.63 15.14 3.28
N ALA A 234 -8.53 16.06 2.31
CA ALA A 234 -9.35 16.15 1.11
C ALA A 234 -10.87 16.19 1.38
N LEU A 235 -11.29 16.83 2.47
CA LEU A 235 -12.69 16.90 2.91
C LEU A 235 -13.56 17.70 1.93
N THR A 236 -12.99 18.70 1.27
CA THR A 236 -13.70 19.58 0.32
C THR A 236 -13.53 19.15 -1.13
N SER A 237 -12.68 18.15 -1.39
CA SER A 237 -12.34 17.69 -2.73
C SER A 237 -13.37 16.72 -3.31
N ARG A 238 -13.53 16.76 -4.64
CA ARG A 238 -14.24 15.72 -5.42
C ARG A 238 -13.30 14.62 -5.94
N ASN A 239 -12.01 14.69 -5.55
CA ASN A 239 -10.94 13.80 -5.98
C ASN A 239 -10.16 13.28 -4.76
N ALA A 240 -10.85 13.02 -3.65
CA ALA A 240 -10.23 12.62 -2.39
C ALA A 240 -9.41 11.31 -2.51
N TYR A 241 -9.84 10.37 -3.35
CA TYR A 241 -9.07 9.16 -3.65
C TYR A 241 -7.76 9.49 -4.35
N GLU A 242 -7.83 10.26 -5.44
CA GLU A 242 -6.64 10.63 -6.21
C GLU A 242 -5.68 11.52 -5.40
N HIS A 243 -6.22 12.41 -4.56
CA HIS A 243 -5.47 13.20 -3.58
C HIS A 243 -4.70 12.29 -2.61
N ALA A 244 -5.38 11.32 -1.97
CA ALA A 244 -4.72 10.37 -1.08
C ALA A 244 -3.64 9.54 -1.81
N LYS A 245 -3.88 9.13 -3.06
CA LYS A 245 -2.86 8.40 -3.84
C LYS A 245 -1.68 9.30 -4.23
N ARG A 246 -1.88 10.59 -4.49
CA ARG A 246 -0.80 11.56 -4.63
C ARG A 246 0.00 11.74 -3.33
N MET A 247 -0.67 11.82 -2.18
CA MET A 247 0.01 11.82 -0.88
C MET A 247 0.84 10.54 -0.65
N THR A 248 0.36 9.38 -1.11
CA THR A 248 1.11 8.12 -1.04
C THR A 248 2.44 8.22 -1.79
N ASP A 249 2.41 8.77 -3.00
CA ASP A 249 3.61 8.96 -3.83
C ASP A 249 4.58 9.94 -3.17
N LEU A 250 4.06 11.08 -2.70
CA LEU A 250 4.84 12.10 -1.98
C LEU A 250 5.52 11.50 -0.75
N LEU A 251 4.77 10.80 0.11
CA LEU A 251 5.27 10.17 1.32
C LEU A 251 6.39 9.16 1.01
N ALA A 252 6.13 8.22 0.11
CA ALA A 252 7.01 7.08 -0.13
C ALA A 252 8.27 7.47 -0.91
N LEU A 253 8.16 8.31 -1.94
CA LEU A 253 9.31 8.68 -2.79
C LEU A 253 10.24 9.68 -2.09
N THR A 254 9.72 10.50 -1.17
CA THR A 254 10.54 11.40 -0.35
C THR A 254 11.02 10.76 0.96
N SER A 255 10.77 9.47 1.18
CA SER A 255 11.15 8.77 2.43
C SER A 255 12.64 8.40 2.54
N SER A 256 13.45 8.67 1.50
CA SER A 256 14.88 8.38 1.52
C SER A 256 15.56 9.10 2.68
N THR A 257 16.47 8.41 3.36
CA THR A 257 17.26 8.99 4.46
C THR A 257 18.22 10.07 4.00
N GLU A 258 18.53 10.09 2.70
CA GLU A 258 19.37 11.10 2.06
C GLU A 258 18.58 12.40 1.80
N ASN A 259 17.24 12.34 1.81
CA ASN A 259 16.41 13.52 1.67
C ASN A 259 16.38 14.30 2.99
N ARG A 260 17.16 15.39 3.05
CA ARG A 260 17.29 16.21 4.26
C ARG A 260 15.97 16.85 4.68
N ALA A 261 15.10 17.21 3.73
CA ALA A 261 13.84 17.92 4.00
C ALA A 261 12.87 17.08 4.83
N THR A 262 12.80 15.77 4.56
CA THR A 262 11.87 14.83 5.20
C THR A 262 12.51 13.94 6.27
N SER A 263 13.85 13.89 6.33
CA SER A 263 14.64 12.99 7.18
C SER A 263 14.19 12.94 8.64
N LYS A 264 13.81 14.08 9.24
CA LYS A 264 13.35 14.18 10.63
C LYS A 264 12.02 13.44 10.84
N SER A 265 11.02 13.74 10.02
CA SER A 265 9.71 13.08 10.09
C SER A 265 9.82 11.59 9.75
N VAL A 266 10.61 11.22 8.75
CA VAL A 266 10.88 9.82 8.41
C VAL A 266 11.54 9.09 9.58
N HIS A 267 12.51 9.71 10.26
CA HIS A 267 13.15 9.12 11.43
C HIS A 267 12.15 8.92 12.57
N SER A 268 11.31 9.92 12.84
CA SER A 268 10.25 9.86 13.84
C SER A 268 9.25 8.74 13.54
N PHE A 269 8.76 8.65 12.30
CA PHE A 269 7.89 7.58 11.83
C PHE A 269 8.49 6.18 11.99
N LEU A 270 9.79 6.03 11.67
CA LEU A 270 10.50 4.75 11.78
C LEU A 270 11.08 4.48 13.18
N SER A 271 10.77 5.34 14.16
CA SER A 271 11.15 5.16 15.55
C SER A 271 10.19 4.22 16.28
N LEU A 272 10.57 3.79 17.48
CA LEU A 272 9.74 2.92 18.30
C LEU A 272 8.67 3.76 19.01
N PRO A 273 7.38 3.38 18.96
CA PRO A 273 6.32 4.10 19.66
C PRO A 273 6.50 4.14 21.18
N SER A 274 7.14 3.10 21.75
CA SER A 274 7.45 3.04 23.17
C SER A 274 8.88 2.50 23.38
N PRO A 275 9.74 3.20 24.14
CA PRO A 275 11.12 2.80 24.38
C PRO A 275 11.28 1.51 25.23
N THR A 276 10.19 1.01 25.82
CA THR A 276 10.18 -0.16 26.71
C THR A 276 9.81 -1.49 26.04
N ASP A 277 9.81 -1.58 24.70
CA ASP A 277 9.46 -2.84 24.03
C ASP A 277 10.54 -3.92 24.22
N ARG A 278 10.23 -4.88 25.11
CA ARG A 278 11.11 -5.99 25.51
C ARG A 278 11.59 -6.85 24.34
N ARG A 279 10.95 -6.80 23.17
CA ARG A 279 11.36 -7.61 22.00
C ARG A 279 12.71 -7.21 21.42
N LEU A 280 13.15 -5.97 21.66
CA LEU A 280 14.44 -5.46 21.16
C LEU A 280 15.63 -5.77 22.08
N THR A 281 15.40 -6.30 23.28
CA THR A 281 16.50 -6.67 24.20
C THR A 281 17.38 -7.78 23.63
N ASN A 282 16.86 -8.55 22.67
CA ASN A 282 17.58 -9.64 22.01
C ASN A 282 18.22 -9.24 20.67
N ASN A 283 18.06 -7.98 20.22
CA ASN A 283 18.61 -7.51 18.95
C ASN A 283 19.33 -6.16 19.16
N PRO A 284 20.65 -6.17 19.44
CA PRO A 284 21.39 -5.01 19.93
C PRO A 284 21.52 -3.86 18.92
N CYS A 285 21.15 -4.08 17.65
CA CYS A 285 21.06 -3.02 16.65
C CYS A 285 19.83 -3.30 15.74
N PRO A 286 18.71 -2.58 15.92
CA PRO A 286 17.52 -2.77 15.10
C PRO A 286 17.69 -2.21 13.69
N SER A 287 17.40 -3.01 12.66
CA SER A 287 17.51 -2.57 11.27
C SER A 287 16.47 -1.47 10.94
N LYS A 288 16.83 -0.58 10.02
CA LYS A 288 15.93 0.45 9.51
C LYS A 288 15.12 -0.13 8.33
N PRO A 289 13.78 -0.17 8.40
CA PRO A 289 12.96 -0.62 7.28
C PRO A 289 13.12 0.28 6.04
N THR A 290 12.94 -0.29 4.85
CA THR A 290 12.88 0.45 3.59
C THR A 290 11.44 0.68 3.17
N ILE A 291 11.17 1.86 2.59
CA ILE A 291 9.84 2.24 2.11
C ILE A 291 9.84 2.19 0.58
N HIS A 292 8.82 1.57 0.01
CA HIS A 292 8.60 1.43 -1.42
C HIS A 292 7.17 1.82 -1.76
N VAL A 293 6.96 2.26 -3.00
CA VAL A 293 5.62 2.51 -3.54
C VAL A 293 5.43 1.72 -4.83
N ALA A 294 4.27 1.10 -4.93
CA ALA A 294 3.84 0.38 -6.11
C ALA A 294 2.41 0.77 -6.50
N HIS A 295 1.95 0.37 -7.68
CA HIS A 295 0.56 0.47 -8.09
C HIS A 295 0.20 -0.73 -8.99
N PRO A 296 -1.08 -1.14 -9.02
CA PRO A 296 -1.51 -2.34 -9.75
C PRO A 296 -1.73 -2.12 -11.25
N GLY A 297 -1.27 -0.99 -11.80
CA GLY A 297 -1.64 -0.56 -13.15
C GLY A 297 -3.17 -0.47 -13.31
N ILE A 298 -3.68 -0.96 -14.44
CA ILE A 298 -5.11 -1.11 -14.72
C ILE A 298 -5.53 -2.51 -14.28
N CYS A 299 -6.45 -2.60 -13.33
CA CYS A 299 -6.95 -3.88 -12.86
C CYS A 299 -8.46 -3.81 -12.58
N ALA A 300 -9.15 -4.92 -12.84
CA ALA A 300 -10.54 -5.08 -12.43
C ALA A 300 -10.56 -5.29 -10.91
N THR A 301 -11.14 -4.33 -10.19
CA THR A 301 -11.29 -4.39 -8.73
C THR A 301 -12.72 -4.09 -8.34
N SER A 302 -13.09 -4.44 -7.11
CA SER A 302 -14.38 -4.10 -6.52
C SER A 302 -14.44 -2.66 -5.97
N ILE A 303 -13.47 -1.79 -6.31
CA ILE A 303 -13.41 -0.42 -5.76
C ILE A 303 -14.48 0.50 -6.36
N VAL A 304 -14.90 0.23 -7.60
CA VAL A 304 -16.05 0.84 -8.26
C VAL A 304 -17.05 -0.27 -8.56
N PRO A 305 -18.29 -0.22 -8.06
CA PRO A 305 -19.30 -1.20 -8.42
C PRO A 305 -19.70 -1.00 -9.88
N LEU A 306 -19.37 -1.97 -10.72
CA LEU A 306 -19.75 -1.97 -12.15
C LEU A 306 -20.74 -3.10 -12.44
N PRO A 307 -21.71 -2.88 -13.36
CA PRO A 307 -22.49 -3.95 -13.94
C PRO A 307 -21.60 -5.09 -14.47
N PHE A 308 -22.08 -6.34 -14.36
CA PHE A 308 -21.32 -7.53 -14.73
C PHE A 308 -20.69 -7.45 -16.14
N LEU A 309 -21.45 -6.95 -17.13
CA LEU A 309 -20.97 -6.79 -18.50
C LEU A 309 -19.77 -5.84 -18.59
N LEU A 310 -19.80 -4.71 -17.88
CA LEU A 310 -18.69 -3.75 -17.86
C LEU A 310 -17.47 -4.33 -17.15
N ASN A 311 -17.69 -5.11 -16.09
CA ASN A 311 -16.59 -5.83 -15.43
C ASN A 311 -15.93 -6.84 -16.37
N LEU A 312 -16.72 -7.59 -17.15
CA LEU A 312 -16.21 -8.49 -18.18
C LEU A 312 -15.45 -7.74 -19.28
N LEU A 313 -15.98 -6.61 -19.75
CA LEU A 313 -15.32 -5.77 -20.75
C LEU A 313 -13.99 -5.21 -20.24
N MET A 314 -13.90 -4.81 -18.97
CA MET A 314 -12.62 -4.38 -18.37
C MET A 314 -11.58 -5.51 -18.34
N ILE A 315 -12.01 -6.76 -18.09
CA ILE A 315 -11.11 -7.93 -18.12
C ILE A 315 -10.61 -8.20 -19.55
N LEU A 316 -11.40 -7.86 -20.58
CA LEU A 316 -11.09 -8.06 -22.00
C LEU A 316 -10.44 -6.84 -22.69
N ALA A 317 -10.40 -5.68 -22.01
CA ALA A 317 -9.73 -4.45 -22.45
C ALA A 317 -8.21 -4.57 -22.72
N PRO A 318 -7.44 -5.56 -22.21
CA PRO A 318 -6.02 -5.75 -22.56
C PRO A 318 -5.72 -5.92 -24.05
N SER A 319 -6.74 -6.16 -24.89
CA SER A 319 -6.61 -6.16 -26.36
C SER A 319 -6.07 -4.83 -26.94
N THR A 320 -6.25 -3.72 -26.22
CA THR A 320 -5.71 -2.39 -26.57
C THR A 320 -4.26 -2.17 -26.15
N LEU A 321 -3.71 -3.07 -25.33
CA LEU A 321 -2.34 -2.98 -24.83
C LEU A 321 -1.34 -3.38 -25.91
N PRO A 322 -0.08 -2.93 -25.76
CA PRO A 322 0.96 -3.27 -26.70
C PRO A 322 1.44 -4.72 -26.60
N ALA A 323 2.10 -5.20 -27.67
CA ALA A 323 2.65 -6.56 -27.77
C ALA A 323 3.88 -6.80 -26.90
N SER A 324 4.70 -5.77 -26.67
CA SER A 324 5.91 -5.80 -25.87
C SER A 324 6.04 -4.48 -25.11
N ILE A 325 6.66 -4.46 -23.94
CA ILE A 325 6.90 -3.24 -23.16
C ILE A 325 8.42 -3.09 -23.02
N PRO A 326 9.02 -1.98 -23.50
CA PRO A 326 10.44 -1.73 -23.30
C PRO A 326 10.75 -1.64 -21.81
N SER A 327 11.93 -2.13 -21.39
CA SER A 327 12.38 -1.92 -20.02
C SER A 327 12.94 -0.50 -19.86
N PRO A 328 12.58 0.24 -18.79
CA PRO A 328 13.23 1.51 -18.49
C PRO A 328 14.75 1.32 -18.35
N PRO A 329 15.56 2.34 -18.68
CA PRO A 329 16.96 2.36 -18.32
C PRO A 329 17.13 2.23 -16.81
N THR A 330 18.20 1.58 -16.40
CA THR A 330 18.60 1.50 -14.99
C THR A 330 18.99 2.89 -14.50
N SER A 331 18.09 3.56 -13.79
CA SER A 331 18.42 4.77 -13.03
C SER A 331 18.55 4.46 -11.53
N ALA A 332 19.48 5.12 -10.86
CA ALA A 332 19.62 5.05 -9.40
C ALA A 332 18.62 6.03 -8.77
N GLY A 333 17.84 5.58 -7.77
CA GLY A 333 16.94 6.45 -7.02
C GLY A 333 15.62 5.79 -6.60
N PRO A 334 14.86 6.42 -5.69
CA PRO A 334 13.52 5.96 -5.33
C PRO A 334 12.59 5.99 -6.54
N ALA A 335 11.93 4.86 -6.80
CA ALA A 335 11.06 4.68 -7.95
C ALA A 335 9.70 4.14 -7.52
N LYS A 336 8.67 4.54 -8.26
CA LYS A 336 7.35 3.92 -8.20
C LYS A 336 7.30 2.73 -9.14
N TRP A 337 6.86 1.59 -8.63
CA TRP A 337 6.76 0.35 -9.41
C TRP A 337 5.32 0.07 -9.85
N GLY A 338 5.14 -0.36 -11.09
CA GLY A 338 3.85 -0.72 -11.66
C GLY A 338 3.84 -2.16 -12.14
N SER A 339 2.70 -2.83 -12.00
CA SER A 339 2.44 -4.01 -12.82
C SER A 339 2.03 -3.59 -14.22
N ALA A 340 2.65 -4.21 -15.21
CA ALA A 340 2.33 -4.02 -16.62
C ALA A 340 2.04 -5.37 -17.26
N VAL A 341 1.07 -5.41 -18.18
CA VAL A 341 0.67 -6.62 -18.88
C VAL A 341 0.66 -6.34 -20.38
N THR A 342 1.21 -7.26 -21.17
CA THR A 342 1.08 -7.18 -22.63
C THR A 342 -0.30 -7.64 -23.07
N ARG A 343 -0.71 -7.35 -24.32
CA ARG A 343 -1.95 -7.90 -24.89
C ARG A 343 -2.06 -9.43 -24.85
N TRP A 344 -0.92 -10.11 -24.70
CA TRP A 344 -0.84 -11.57 -24.64
C TRP A 344 -0.89 -12.10 -23.20
N GLY A 345 -1.19 -11.25 -22.22
CA GLY A 345 -1.27 -11.63 -20.81
C GLY A 345 0.09 -11.81 -20.13
N ARG A 346 1.20 -11.40 -20.76
CA ARG A 346 2.52 -11.49 -20.14
C ARG A 346 2.71 -10.35 -19.14
N GLY A 347 2.69 -10.68 -17.86
CA GLY A 347 2.96 -9.73 -16.78
C GLY A 347 4.44 -9.39 -16.64
N SER A 348 4.74 -8.15 -16.27
CA SER A 348 6.06 -7.67 -15.88
C SER A 348 5.94 -6.57 -14.82
N VAL A 349 7.02 -6.35 -14.08
CA VAL A 349 7.15 -5.22 -13.15
C VAL A 349 7.95 -4.13 -13.85
N GLN A 350 7.42 -2.91 -13.87
CA GLN A 350 8.01 -1.76 -14.55
C GLN A 350 8.14 -0.59 -13.59
N ARG A 351 9.02 0.37 -13.89
CA ARG A 351 9.00 1.66 -13.20
C ARG A 351 7.98 2.58 -13.87
N THR A 352 7.39 3.45 -13.07
CA THR A 352 6.26 4.28 -13.49
C THR A 352 6.61 5.76 -13.47
N ASP A 353 6.22 6.41 -14.56
CA ASP A 353 5.99 7.85 -14.72
C ASP A 353 5.36 8.53 -13.49
N VAL A 354 6.10 9.28 -12.66
CA VAL A 354 5.47 10.09 -11.59
C VAL A 354 5.61 11.57 -11.92
N SER A 355 4.48 12.23 -12.17
CA SER A 355 4.43 13.65 -12.48
C SER A 355 5.13 14.49 -11.40
N GLY A 356 6.16 15.24 -11.80
CA GLY A 356 7.02 16.04 -10.93
C GLY A 356 8.15 15.29 -10.21
N TRP A 357 8.26 13.97 -10.40
CA TRP A 357 9.36 13.16 -9.84
C TRP A 357 10.17 12.45 -10.93
N GLY A 358 9.53 12.07 -12.04
CA GLY A 358 10.11 11.22 -13.06
C GLY A 358 10.18 9.75 -12.63
N LEU A 359 11.13 9.01 -13.19
CA LEU A 359 11.32 7.57 -12.89
C LEU A 359 12.10 7.31 -11.59
N SER A 360 12.90 8.27 -11.16
CA SER A 360 13.93 8.08 -10.11
C SER A 360 14.19 9.29 -9.23
N GLY A 361 13.54 10.44 -9.47
CA GLY A 361 13.80 11.67 -8.73
C GLY A 361 15.04 12.44 -9.20
N ASP A 362 15.53 12.19 -10.41
CA ASP A 362 16.72 12.83 -10.99
C ASP A 362 16.40 14.01 -11.92
N GLY A 363 15.12 14.30 -12.17
CA GLY A 363 14.69 15.41 -13.02
C GLY A 363 15.20 15.30 -14.48
N GLY A 364 15.41 14.07 -14.95
CA GLY A 364 15.98 13.77 -16.27
C GLY A 364 14.92 13.62 -17.36
N VAL A 365 15.23 14.15 -18.55
CA VAL A 365 14.52 13.87 -19.81
C VAL A 365 14.69 12.40 -20.12
N VAL A 366 13.58 11.72 -20.39
CA VAL A 366 13.64 10.29 -20.62
C VAL A 366 13.37 10.01 -22.11
N GLU A 367 14.43 10.06 -22.93
CA GLU A 367 14.35 9.95 -24.41
C GLU A 367 13.68 8.66 -24.90
N TRP A 368 13.76 7.55 -24.16
CA TRP A 368 13.27 6.24 -24.61
C TRP A 368 11.74 6.15 -24.76
N TRP A 369 10.96 7.08 -24.19
CA TRP A 369 9.49 7.03 -24.22
C TRP A 369 8.85 7.68 -25.45
N GLN A 370 9.60 8.50 -26.20
CA GLN A 370 9.08 9.21 -27.39
C GLN A 370 8.83 8.27 -28.58
N ALA A 371 9.17 6.98 -28.47
CA ALA A 371 9.02 5.97 -29.53
C ALA A 371 7.64 5.25 -29.53
N GLY A 372 6.62 5.80 -28.87
CA GLY A 372 5.25 5.26 -28.91
C GLY A 372 4.43 5.76 -30.10
N PRO A 373 3.51 4.96 -30.66
CA PRO A 373 2.59 5.45 -31.68
C PRO A 373 1.79 6.63 -31.09
N GLY A 374 2.02 7.83 -31.61
CA GLY A 374 1.59 9.11 -31.04
C GLY A 374 0.07 9.30 -30.81
N TRP A 375 -0.77 8.36 -31.28
CA TRP A 375 -2.21 8.36 -31.02
C TRP A 375 -2.62 7.60 -29.74
N LEU A 376 -1.73 6.80 -29.14
CA LEU A 376 -1.95 6.06 -27.88
C LEU A 376 -1.31 6.73 -26.64
N GLY A 377 -0.69 7.90 -26.82
CA GLY A 377 0.22 8.46 -25.82
C GLY A 377 1.56 7.72 -25.79
N GLY A 378 2.58 8.33 -25.20
CA GLY A 378 3.83 7.61 -24.90
C GLY A 378 3.52 6.39 -24.03
N TRP A 379 4.26 5.29 -24.25
CA TRP A 379 4.08 4.02 -23.54
C TRP A 379 3.88 4.23 -22.02
N GLY A 380 2.66 3.97 -21.52
CA GLY A 380 2.36 4.04 -20.09
C GLY A 380 2.27 5.45 -19.47
N ARG A 381 2.26 6.54 -20.26
CA ARG A 381 2.07 7.91 -19.77
C ARG A 381 0.69 8.45 -20.11
N LYS A 382 0.14 9.25 -19.20
CA LYS A 382 -1.10 9.99 -19.45
C LYS A 382 -0.90 10.94 -20.64
N ARG A 383 -1.94 11.13 -21.45
CA ARG A 383 -1.91 12.13 -22.53
C ARG A 383 -1.53 13.50 -21.96
N GLY A 384 -0.54 14.16 -22.58
CA GLY A 384 -0.05 15.48 -22.17
C GLY A 384 0.92 15.47 -20.98
N ALA A 385 1.40 14.29 -20.54
CA ALA A 385 2.47 14.20 -19.55
C ALA A 385 3.74 14.91 -20.04
N ARG A 386 4.45 15.54 -19.10
CA ARG A 386 5.70 16.29 -19.34
C ARG A 386 6.81 15.66 -18.52
N ASP A 387 8.03 15.70 -19.04
CA ASP A 387 9.19 15.24 -18.28
C ASP A 387 9.40 16.13 -17.06
N ALA A 388 9.71 15.51 -15.92
CA ALA A 388 9.99 16.25 -14.70
C ALA A 388 11.31 17.00 -14.84
N THR A 389 11.29 18.29 -14.53
CA THR A 389 12.49 19.12 -14.37
C THR A 389 13.07 18.95 -12.97
N ARG A 390 14.25 19.54 -12.72
CA ARG A 390 14.82 19.55 -11.37
C ARG A 390 13.98 20.39 -10.41
N GLU A 391 13.47 21.50 -10.90
CA GLU A 391 12.57 22.40 -10.19
C GLU A 391 11.26 21.67 -9.80
N ASP A 392 10.73 20.83 -10.70
CA ASP A 392 9.57 20.00 -10.38
C ASP A 392 9.87 19.00 -9.25
N VAL A 393 11.07 18.39 -9.26
CA VAL A 393 11.50 17.46 -8.20
C VAL A 393 11.68 18.19 -6.87
N GLU A 394 12.21 19.41 -6.87
CA GLU A 394 12.29 20.26 -5.67
C GLU A 394 10.89 20.56 -5.12
N GLY A 395 9.96 20.98 -5.97
CA GLY A 395 8.56 21.19 -5.57
C GLY A 395 7.88 19.92 -5.06
N PHE A 396 8.17 18.75 -5.65
CA PHE A 396 7.70 17.45 -5.17
C PHE A 396 8.26 17.14 -3.76
N VAL A 397 9.53 17.46 -3.50
CA VAL A 397 10.15 17.28 -2.18
C VAL A 397 9.53 18.22 -1.14
N GLU A 398 9.23 19.47 -1.51
CA GLU A 398 8.52 20.43 -0.64
C GLU A 398 7.11 19.95 -0.29
N GLU A 399 6.33 19.49 -1.27
CA GLU A 399 5.02 18.85 -1.06
C GLU A 399 5.15 17.62 -0.14
N GLY A 400 6.18 16.79 -0.34
CA GLY A 400 6.46 15.64 0.51
C GLY A 400 6.79 16.02 1.95
N GLN A 401 7.60 17.07 2.15
CA GLN A 401 7.92 17.60 3.48
C GLN A 401 6.66 18.08 4.21
N LEU A 402 5.76 18.78 3.50
CA LEU A 402 4.46 19.15 4.03
C LEU A 402 3.67 17.91 4.47
N VAL A 403 3.49 16.93 3.59
CA VAL A 403 2.73 15.70 3.90
C VAL A 403 3.30 14.98 5.13
N TRP A 404 4.62 14.83 5.20
CA TRP A 404 5.29 14.22 6.35
C TRP A 404 5.06 14.99 7.66
N ARG A 405 5.11 16.32 7.62
CA ARG A 405 4.88 17.16 8.79
C ARG A 405 3.43 17.05 9.29
N GLU A 406 2.46 17.13 8.39
CA GLU A 406 1.04 17.06 8.76
C GLU A 406 0.65 15.69 9.29
N LEU A 407 1.19 14.60 8.72
CA LEU A 407 0.95 13.24 9.22
C LEU A 407 1.58 12.99 10.59
N GLU A 408 2.78 13.52 10.85
CA GLU A 408 3.42 13.41 12.16
C GLU A 408 2.67 14.21 13.23
N ALA A 409 2.26 15.44 12.92
CA ALA A 409 1.45 16.25 13.83
C ALA A 409 0.12 15.55 14.16
N LEU A 410 -0.55 14.99 13.14
CA LEU A 410 -1.79 14.25 13.33
C LEU A 410 -1.58 12.96 14.14
N ARG A 411 -0.46 12.23 13.91
CA ARG A 411 -0.10 11.04 14.69
C ARG A 411 0.04 11.39 16.17
N GLU A 412 0.81 12.42 16.51
CA GLU A 412 1.06 12.81 17.90
C GLU A 412 -0.25 13.17 18.64
N VAL A 413 -1.14 13.92 17.98
CA VAL A 413 -2.45 14.26 18.56
C VAL A 413 -3.29 13.00 18.83
N TRP A 414 -3.38 12.10 17.86
CA TRP A 414 -4.22 10.90 18.01
C TRP A 414 -3.62 9.87 18.96
N GLU A 415 -2.31 9.68 18.96
CA GLU A 415 -1.63 8.82 19.94
C GLU A 415 -1.86 9.32 21.36
N GLY A 416 -1.70 10.62 21.62
CA GLY A 416 -1.94 11.19 22.94
C GLY A 416 -3.37 10.94 23.43
N ARG A 417 -4.37 11.13 22.56
CA ARG A 417 -5.79 10.87 22.88
C ARG A 417 -6.06 9.39 23.14
N ILE A 418 -5.53 8.49 22.32
CA ILE A 418 -5.69 7.03 22.51
C ILE A 418 -5.03 6.57 23.80
N GLU A 419 -3.84 7.08 24.13
CA GLU A 419 -3.14 6.73 25.36
C GLU A 419 -3.80 7.30 26.62
N GLU A 420 -4.44 8.47 26.55
CA GLU A 420 -5.31 8.97 27.62
C GLU A 420 -6.53 8.07 27.81
N TYR A 421 -7.20 7.68 26.72
CA TYR A 421 -8.32 6.75 26.75
C TYR A 421 -7.91 5.40 27.37
N GLU A 422 -6.83 4.76 26.89
CA GLU A 422 -6.31 3.49 27.41
C GLU A 422 -5.93 3.57 28.90
N ARG A 423 -5.44 4.71 29.38
CA ARG A 423 -5.16 4.94 30.80
C ARG A 423 -6.43 5.11 31.63
N SER A 424 -7.48 5.70 31.06
CA SER A 424 -8.76 5.89 31.76
C SER A 424 -9.48 4.56 31.96
N GLU A 425 -9.49 3.69 30.95
CA GLU A 425 -10.08 2.34 31.03
C GLU A 425 -9.39 1.49 32.09
N LYS A 426 -8.04 1.48 32.12
CA LYS A 426 -7.26 0.74 33.13
C LYS A 426 -7.45 1.22 34.57
N LYS A 427 -7.97 2.44 34.78
CA LYS A 427 -8.29 2.97 36.11
C LYS A 427 -9.72 2.64 36.53
N ALA A 428 -10.58 2.28 35.58
CA ALA A 428 -11.97 1.91 35.81
C ALA A 428 -12.13 0.40 36.08
N GLU A 429 -11.20 -0.42 35.56
CA GLU A 429 -10.97 -1.82 35.96
C GLU A 429 -10.29 -1.92 37.33
#